data_AF-A0A975SXT6-F1
#
_entry.id   AF-A0A975SXT6-F1
#
_cell.length_a   1.000
_cell.length_b   1.000
_cell.length_c   1.000
_cell.angle_alpha   90.00
_cell.angle_beta   90.00
_cell.angle_gamma   90.00
#
_symmetry.space_group_name_H-M   'P 1'
#
loop_
_entity.id
_entity.type
_entity.pdbx_description
1 polymer ?
#
loop_
_entity_poly.entity_id
_entity_poly.type
_entity_poly.pdbx_seq_one_letter_code
_entity_poly.pdbx_strand_id
1 'polypeptide(L)'
;MGAEPDPRGIVTESRGEVQMLREELRLCRLELAQVREENEAVREKQARLRRARARAQRESTILAKALVDVLYRETRRRARAAWWQRGRGDVTPEEWRQIQVLRQSGLFRPVWYLRRNLTVAKLAVDPALHFLRDGHSQGRDPGPDFDLLGYLDTHPELRESGENALLHALEVGDAPEPRSGPAAPA
;
A
#
# COMPACT_ATOMS: atom_id res chain seq x y z
N MET A 1 -66.80 -29.70 -32.27
CA MET A 1 -67.37 -29.32 -30.97
C MET A 1 -66.26 -28.71 -30.13
N GLY A 2 -66.04 -27.40 -30.26
CA GLY A 2 -65.15 -26.66 -29.36
C GLY A 2 -66.03 -25.96 -28.33
N ALA A 3 -65.91 -26.33 -27.06
CA ALA A 3 -66.59 -25.62 -25.99
C ALA A 3 -65.96 -24.22 -25.90
N GLU A 4 -66.77 -23.20 -26.17
CA GLU A 4 -66.38 -21.80 -26.03
C GLU A 4 -66.14 -21.53 -24.53
N PRO A 5 -64.94 -21.10 -24.14
CA PRO A 5 -64.59 -21.01 -22.73
C PRO A 5 -65.43 -19.92 -22.05
N ASP A 6 -65.96 -20.23 -20.86
CA ASP A 6 -66.82 -19.31 -20.11
C ASP A 6 -66.05 -18.01 -19.80
N PRO A 7 -66.47 -16.86 -20.35
CA PRO A 7 -65.78 -15.58 -20.14
C PRO A 7 -65.76 -15.16 -18.67
N ARG A 8 -66.66 -15.68 -17.82
CA ARG A 8 -66.64 -15.40 -16.37
C ARG A 8 -65.53 -16.17 -15.65
N GLY A 9 -65.21 -17.38 -16.10
CA GLY A 9 -64.09 -18.19 -15.59
C GLY A 9 -62.74 -17.54 -15.91
N ILE A 10 -62.53 -17.14 -17.17
CA ILE A 10 -61.29 -16.48 -17.61
C ILE A 10 -61.05 -15.17 -16.84
N VAL A 11 -62.08 -14.33 -16.68
CA VAL A 11 -61.94 -13.03 -15.98
C VAL A 11 -61.66 -13.21 -14.49
N THR A 12 -62.18 -14.26 -13.84
CA THR A 12 -61.93 -14.53 -12.42
C THR A 12 -60.54 -15.10 -12.18
N GLU A 13 -60.08 -15.99 -13.05
CA GLU A 13 -58.74 -16.57 -13.04
C GLU A 13 -57.67 -15.47 -13.28
N SER A 14 -57.84 -14.64 -14.32
CA SER A 14 -56.97 -13.48 -14.57
C SER A 14 -57.01 -12.44 -13.44
N ARG A 15 -58.14 -12.28 -12.73
CA ARG A 15 -58.22 -11.39 -11.56
C ARG A 15 -57.45 -11.94 -10.37
N GLY A 16 -57.45 -13.25 -10.16
CA GLY A 16 -56.65 -13.95 -9.16
C GLY A 16 -55.15 -13.84 -9.43
N GLU A 17 -54.72 -14.05 -10.68
CA GLU A 17 -53.34 -13.88 -11.11
C GLU A 17 -52.82 -12.45 -10.90
N VAL A 18 -53.63 -11.44 -11.26
CA VAL A 18 -53.28 -10.03 -11.03
C VAL A 18 -53.18 -9.70 -9.53
N GLN A 19 -54.00 -10.31 -8.68
CA GLN A 19 -53.88 -10.16 -7.23
C GLN A 19 -52.60 -10.81 -6.68
N MET A 20 -52.25 -12.00 -7.17
CA MET A 20 -51.03 -12.70 -6.80
C MET A 20 -49.79 -11.90 -7.19
N LEU A 21 -49.70 -11.44 -8.44
CA LEU A 21 -48.58 -10.61 -8.91
C LEU A 21 -48.45 -9.29 -8.14
N ARG A 22 -49.57 -8.70 -7.70
CA ARG A 22 -49.53 -7.50 -6.84
C ARG A 22 -48.94 -7.79 -5.47
N GLU A 23 -49.25 -8.96 -4.90
CA GLU A 23 -48.71 -9.37 -3.61
C GLU A 23 -47.23 -9.74 -3.72
N GLU A 24 -46.81 -10.46 -4.75
CA GLU A 24 -45.40 -10.71 -5.05
C GLU A 24 -44.61 -9.41 -5.24
N LEU A 25 -45.15 -8.47 -6.03
CA LEU A 25 -44.53 -7.14 -6.21
C LEU A 25 -44.45 -6.38 -4.89
N ARG A 26 -45.44 -6.52 -3.99
CA ARG A 26 -45.42 -5.92 -2.66
C ARG A 26 -44.29 -6.51 -1.81
N LEU A 27 -44.13 -7.84 -1.81
CA LEU A 27 -43.07 -8.53 -1.08
C LEU A 27 -41.68 -8.15 -1.62
N CYS A 28 -41.47 -8.18 -2.95
CA CYS A 28 -40.19 -7.77 -3.54
C CYS A 28 -39.85 -6.30 -3.23
N ARG A 29 -40.83 -5.40 -3.14
CA ARG A 29 -40.60 -4.00 -2.74
C ARG A 29 -40.14 -3.89 -1.29
N LEU A 30 -40.68 -4.71 -0.39
CA LEU A 30 -40.26 -4.75 1.02
C LEU A 30 -38.84 -5.30 1.15
N GLU A 31 -38.53 -6.41 0.47
CA GLU A 31 -37.18 -6.98 0.44
C GLU A 31 -36.16 -5.99 -0.12
N LEU A 32 -36.50 -5.30 -1.22
CA LEU A 32 -35.63 -4.28 -1.80
C LEU A 32 -35.40 -3.11 -0.85
N ALA A 33 -36.42 -2.70 -0.08
CA ALA A 33 -36.28 -1.65 0.93
C ALA A 33 -35.33 -2.09 2.05
N GLN A 34 -35.49 -3.32 2.56
CA GLN A 34 -34.60 -3.89 3.59
C GLN A 34 -33.15 -3.96 3.11
N VAL A 35 -32.92 -4.50 1.91
CA VAL A 35 -31.57 -4.60 1.33
C VAL A 35 -30.95 -3.23 1.13
N ARG A 36 -31.73 -2.19 0.79
CA ARG A 36 -31.23 -0.82 0.67
C ARG A 36 -30.78 -0.25 2.02
N GLU A 37 -31.55 -0.48 3.08
CA GLU A 37 -31.21 -0.07 4.44
C GLU A 37 -29.93 -0.77 4.93
N GLU A 38 -29.84 -2.09 4.73
CA GLU A 38 -28.63 -2.86 5.07
C GLU A 38 -27.39 -2.35 4.30
N ASN A 39 -27.56 -2.06 3.00
CA ASN A 39 -26.49 -1.49 2.19
C ASN A 39 -26.06 -0.10 2.67
N GLU A 40 -27.00 0.73 3.12
CA GLU A 40 -26.69 2.04 3.69
C GLU A 40 -25.88 1.91 4.98
N ALA A 41 -26.31 1.05 5.90
CA ALA A 41 -25.58 0.75 7.14
C ALA A 41 -24.15 0.24 6.87
N VAL A 42 -23.98 -0.64 5.87
CA VAL A 42 -22.66 -1.10 5.43
C VAL A 42 -21.82 0.06 4.88
N ARG A 43 -22.39 0.93 4.06
CA ARG A 43 -21.69 2.11 3.51
C ARG A 43 -21.25 3.07 4.61
N GLU A 44 -22.07 3.29 5.62
CA GLU A 44 -21.71 4.11 6.78
C GLU A 44 -20.55 3.49 7.57
N LYS A 45 -20.61 2.17 7.82
CA LYS A 45 -19.52 1.44 8.48
C LYS A 45 -18.23 1.51 7.68
N GLN A 46 -18.31 1.35 6.36
CA GLN A 46 -17.17 1.52 5.46
C GLN A 46 -16.63 2.95 5.49
N ALA A 47 -17.49 3.98 5.50
CA ALA A 47 -17.08 5.37 5.62
C ALA A 47 -16.37 5.65 6.96
N ARG A 48 -16.89 5.11 8.07
CA ARG A 48 -16.25 5.20 9.38
C ARG A 48 -14.86 4.56 9.38
N LEU A 49 -14.73 3.35 8.82
CA LEU A 49 -13.45 2.66 8.70
C LEU A 49 -12.46 3.43 7.81
N ARG A 50 -12.92 4.01 6.69
CA ARG A 50 -12.09 4.86 5.82
C ARG A 50 -11.56 6.08 6.57
N ARG A 51 -12.42 6.78 7.34
CA ARG A 51 -12.01 7.92 8.17
C ARG A 51 -11.00 7.54 9.25
N ALA A 52 -11.25 6.44 9.97
CA ALA A 52 -10.33 5.91 10.98
C ALA A 52 -8.98 5.53 10.38
N ARG A 53 -8.98 4.84 9.23
CA ARG A 53 -7.76 4.48 8.50
C ARG A 53 -7.00 5.72 8.04
N ALA A 54 -7.68 6.74 7.52
CA ALA A 54 -7.05 8.00 7.13
C ALA A 54 -6.42 8.74 8.32
N ARG A 55 -7.07 8.72 9.50
CA ARG A 55 -6.49 9.26 10.73
C ARG A 55 -5.23 8.50 11.14
N ALA A 56 -5.31 7.17 11.27
CA ALA A 56 -4.17 6.32 11.61
C ALA A 56 -3.01 6.49 10.60
N GLN A 57 -3.33 6.66 9.31
CA GLN A 57 -2.35 6.96 8.27
C GLN A 57 -1.57 8.24 8.55
N ARG A 58 -2.28 9.32 8.85
CA ARG A 58 -1.66 10.63 9.13
C ARG A 58 -0.77 10.56 10.35
N GLU A 59 -1.25 9.95 11.43
CA GLU A 59 -0.46 9.72 12.66
C GLU A 59 0.80 8.90 12.37
N SER A 60 0.67 7.82 11.61
CA SER A 60 1.81 7.00 11.18
C SER A 60 2.84 7.80 10.37
N THR A 61 2.40 8.66 9.44
CA THR A 61 3.30 9.53 8.66
C THR A 61 4.03 10.53 9.55
N ILE A 62 3.33 11.17 10.50
CA ILE A 62 3.93 12.13 11.44
C ILE A 62 5.01 11.44 12.29
N LEU A 63 4.68 10.29 12.87
CA LEU A 63 5.61 9.52 13.70
C LEU A 63 6.81 9.02 12.90
N ALA A 64 6.59 8.50 11.69
CA ALA A 64 7.66 8.04 10.82
C ALA A 64 8.60 9.20 10.42
N LYS A 65 8.07 10.39 10.11
CA LYS A 65 8.88 11.57 9.82
C LYS A 65 9.76 11.96 11.03
N ALA A 66 9.15 12.06 12.22
CA ALA A 66 9.90 12.38 13.43
C ALA A 66 10.99 11.33 13.73
N LEU A 67 10.70 10.05 13.50
CA LEU A 67 11.66 8.97 13.67
C LEU A 67 12.83 9.11 12.67
N VAL A 68 12.56 9.38 11.40
CA VAL A 68 13.62 9.63 10.39
C VAL A 68 14.53 10.77 10.83
N ASP A 69 13.97 11.88 11.30
CA ASP A 69 14.75 13.05 11.75
C ASP A 69 15.65 12.72 12.95
N VAL A 70 15.18 11.90 13.90
CA VAL A 70 15.98 11.42 15.03
C VAL A 70 17.08 10.48 14.56
N LEU A 71 16.74 9.47 13.76
CA LEU A 71 17.68 8.47 13.28
C LEU A 71 18.78 9.08 12.42
N TYR A 72 18.43 9.99 11.51
CA TYR A 72 19.44 10.66 10.67
C TYR A 72 20.42 11.49 11.49
N ARG A 73 19.94 12.18 12.53
CA ARG A 73 20.81 12.91 13.46
C ARG A 73 21.73 11.97 14.22
N GLU A 74 21.21 10.84 14.68
CA GLU A 74 21.98 9.84 15.43
C GLU A 74 23.04 9.16 14.57
N THR A 75 22.67 8.71 13.36
CA THR A 75 23.61 8.13 12.39
C THR A 75 24.71 9.13 12.03
N ARG A 76 24.35 10.42 11.84
CA ARG A 76 25.33 11.49 11.59
C ARG A 76 26.26 11.72 12.78
N ARG A 77 25.73 11.69 14.01
CA ARG A 77 26.54 11.80 15.24
C ARG A 77 27.53 10.65 15.34
N ARG A 78 27.09 9.41 15.12
CA ARG A 78 27.93 8.21 15.13
C ARG A 78 29.01 8.24 14.04
N ALA A 79 28.63 8.60 12.81
CA ALA A 79 29.59 8.73 11.71
C ALA A 79 30.64 9.84 11.95
N ARG A 80 30.26 10.94 12.62
CA ARG A 80 31.18 12.04 12.97
C ARG A 80 32.01 11.78 14.24
N ALA A 81 31.62 10.81 15.06
CA ALA A 81 32.30 10.49 16.32
C ALA A 81 33.67 9.81 16.12
N ALA A 82 34.03 9.43 14.88
CA ALA A 82 35.36 9.17 14.32
C ALA A 82 36.39 8.28 15.08
N TRP A 83 36.21 7.89 16.34
CA TRP A 83 37.31 7.35 17.16
C TRP A 83 36.92 6.37 18.29
N TRP A 84 35.72 5.77 18.34
CA TRP A 84 35.41 4.72 19.34
C TRP A 84 35.36 3.31 18.76
N GLN A 85 36.15 2.44 19.40
CA GLN A 85 36.75 1.26 18.82
C GLN A 85 35.83 0.03 18.75
N ARG A 86 36.05 -0.76 17.69
CA ARG A 86 35.80 -2.21 17.57
C ARG A 86 34.34 -2.65 17.75
N GLY A 87 33.70 -2.92 16.61
CA GLY A 87 32.79 -4.05 16.47
C GLY A 87 31.50 -3.74 15.73
N ARG A 88 31.38 -4.28 14.50
CA ARG A 88 30.14 -4.60 13.74
C ARG A 88 28.91 -3.67 13.85
N GLY A 89 29.11 -2.39 14.16
CA GLY A 89 28.02 -1.43 14.42
C GLY A 89 28.22 -0.05 13.83
N ASP A 90 29.41 0.27 13.31
CA ASP A 90 29.70 1.59 12.75
C ASP A 90 29.47 1.63 11.24
N VAL A 91 29.04 2.80 10.75
CA VAL A 91 28.83 3.09 9.33
C VAL A 91 30.18 3.49 8.73
N THR A 92 30.66 2.74 7.74
CA THR A 92 31.93 3.03 7.07
C THR A 92 31.86 4.33 6.26
N PRO A 93 33.00 4.96 5.93
CA PRO A 93 33.01 6.16 5.07
C PRO A 93 32.36 5.93 3.70
N GLU A 94 32.49 4.73 3.14
CA GLU A 94 31.85 4.36 1.86
C GLU A 94 30.34 4.23 2.02
N GLU A 95 29.88 3.46 3.01
CA GLU A 95 28.44 3.36 3.31
C GLU A 95 27.83 4.73 3.58
N TRP A 96 28.58 5.63 4.25
CA TRP A 96 28.12 7.00 4.47
C TRP A 96 27.92 7.77 3.16
N ARG A 97 28.84 7.65 2.19
CA ARG A 97 28.68 8.25 0.86
C ARG A 97 27.46 7.69 0.15
N GLN A 98 27.32 6.36 0.09
CA GLN A 98 26.18 5.69 -0.54
C GLN A 98 24.86 6.08 0.12
N ILE A 99 24.81 6.18 1.44
CA ILE A 99 23.63 6.67 2.18
C ILE A 99 23.28 8.10 1.76
N GLN A 100 24.27 8.99 1.55
CA GLN A 100 23.97 10.33 1.06
C GLN A 100 23.41 10.30 -0.36
N VAL A 101 24.00 9.50 -1.26
CA VAL A 101 23.51 9.30 -2.64
C VAL A 101 22.06 8.82 -2.63
N LEU A 102 21.76 7.77 -1.86
CA LEU A 102 20.40 7.26 -1.70
C LEU A 102 19.44 8.35 -1.22
N ARG A 103 19.80 9.12 -0.19
CA ARG A 103 18.93 10.18 0.36
C ARG A 103 18.70 11.34 -0.61
N GLN A 104 19.67 11.64 -1.46
CA GLN A 104 19.60 12.75 -2.42
C GLN A 104 18.94 12.34 -3.75
N SER A 105 18.89 11.04 -4.04
CA SER A 105 18.32 10.50 -5.28
C SER A 105 16.85 10.86 -5.53
N GLY A 106 16.08 11.14 -4.49
CA GLY A 106 14.62 11.27 -4.57
C GLY A 106 13.88 9.93 -4.72
N LEU A 107 14.54 8.85 -5.17
CA LEU A 107 13.97 7.51 -5.31
C LEU A 107 13.89 6.77 -3.96
N PHE A 108 14.83 7.02 -3.06
CA PHE A 108 14.74 6.51 -1.69
C PHE A 108 13.80 7.37 -0.83
N ARG A 109 12.66 6.81 -0.41
CA ARG A 109 11.65 7.51 0.41
C ARG A 109 11.66 6.98 1.84
N PRO A 110 12.41 7.57 2.79
CA PRO A 110 12.64 6.99 4.12
C PRO A 110 11.36 6.85 4.96
N VAL A 111 10.47 7.84 4.91
CA VAL A 111 9.18 7.80 5.63
C VAL A 111 8.30 6.68 5.10
N TRP A 112 8.25 6.52 3.78
CA TRP A 112 7.51 5.44 3.13
C TRP A 112 8.14 4.08 3.46
N TYR A 113 9.46 4.00 3.41
CA TYR A 113 10.23 2.79 3.71
C TYR A 113 9.96 2.30 5.13
N LEU A 114 10.03 3.16 6.15
CA LEU A 114 9.74 2.76 7.53
C LEU A 114 8.29 2.33 7.75
N ARG A 115 7.33 2.98 7.08
CA ARG A 115 5.91 2.59 7.16
C ARG A 115 5.64 1.22 6.56
N ARG A 116 6.41 0.81 5.54
CA ARG A 116 6.31 -0.52 4.91
C ARG A 116 7.16 -1.58 5.62
N ASN A 117 8.17 -1.15 6.38
CA ASN A 117 9.14 -2.01 7.07
C ASN A 117 9.10 -1.77 8.59
N LEU A 118 7.98 -2.13 9.23
CA LEU A 118 7.73 -1.81 10.64
C LEU A 118 8.77 -2.37 11.61
N THR A 119 9.42 -3.48 11.30
CA THR A 119 10.52 -4.02 12.12
C THR A 119 11.70 -3.05 12.16
N VAL A 120 12.03 -2.41 11.04
CA VAL A 120 13.10 -1.40 10.96
C VAL A 120 12.75 -0.19 11.82
N ALA A 121 11.47 0.24 11.78
CA ALA A 121 10.98 1.32 12.63
C ALA A 121 11.03 0.95 14.13
N LYS A 122 10.62 -0.26 14.50
CA LYS A 122 10.66 -0.76 15.89
C LYS A 122 12.09 -0.87 16.44
N LEU A 123 13.02 -1.32 15.61
CA LEU A 123 14.43 -1.44 15.97
C LEU A 123 15.18 -0.10 15.93
N ALA A 124 14.51 0.98 15.53
CA ALA A 124 15.10 2.32 15.42
C ALA A 124 16.39 2.30 14.59
N VAL A 125 16.38 1.58 13.46
CA VAL A 125 17.51 1.51 12.54
C VAL A 125 17.33 2.54 11.43
N ASP A 126 18.40 3.24 11.09
CA ASP A 126 18.40 4.19 9.98
C ASP A 126 17.91 3.52 8.69
N PRO A 127 16.85 4.04 8.04
CA PRO A 127 16.24 3.35 6.91
C PRO A 127 17.17 3.24 5.71
N ALA A 128 18.02 4.25 5.46
CA ALA A 128 18.95 4.22 4.34
C ALA A 128 20.09 3.21 4.58
N LEU A 129 20.58 3.14 5.82
CA LEU A 129 21.56 2.14 6.23
C LEU A 129 20.99 0.72 6.13
N HIS A 130 19.77 0.50 6.64
CA HIS A 130 19.10 -0.79 6.53
C HIS A 130 18.90 -1.17 5.07
N PHE A 131 18.44 -0.24 4.22
CA PHE A 131 18.27 -0.53 2.81
C PHE A 131 19.59 -0.93 2.14
N LEU A 132 20.67 -0.20 2.44
CA LEU A 132 22.00 -0.45 1.89
C LEU A 132 22.56 -1.82 2.31
N ARG A 133 22.35 -2.25 3.55
CA ARG A 133 22.92 -3.51 4.08
C ARG A 133 22.05 -4.73 3.81
N ASP A 134 20.73 -4.56 3.93
CA ASP A 134 19.79 -5.68 4.02
C ASP A 134 18.60 -5.52 3.06
N GLY A 135 18.11 -4.29 2.89
CA GLY A 135 16.84 -4.06 2.19
C GLY A 135 16.88 -4.38 0.70
N HIS A 136 17.96 -4.00 0.01
CA HIS A 136 18.08 -4.25 -1.43
C HIS A 136 18.13 -5.75 -1.75
N SER A 137 18.93 -6.52 -1.02
CA SER A 137 19.08 -7.97 -1.21
C SER A 137 17.83 -8.75 -0.80
N GLN A 138 17.03 -8.21 0.11
CA GLN A 138 15.72 -8.75 0.48
C GLN A 138 14.60 -8.40 -0.50
N GLY A 139 14.90 -7.75 -1.64
CA GLY A 139 13.88 -7.41 -2.62
C GLY A 139 12.93 -6.28 -2.17
N ARG A 140 13.34 -5.45 -1.19
CA ARG A 140 12.49 -4.39 -0.65
C ARG A 140 12.64 -3.13 -1.47
N ASP A 141 11.53 -2.64 -2.02
CA ASP A 141 11.53 -1.37 -2.75
C ASP A 141 12.05 -0.21 -1.86
N PRO A 142 12.91 0.69 -2.39
CA PRO A 142 13.42 1.87 -1.68
C PRO A 142 12.39 2.99 -1.56
N GLY A 143 11.39 2.98 -2.42
CA GLY A 143 10.32 3.97 -2.51
C GLY A 143 9.20 3.49 -3.44
N PRO A 144 8.10 4.25 -3.55
CA PRO A 144 7.02 3.95 -4.49
C PRO A 144 7.44 4.13 -5.95
N ASP A 145 8.47 4.94 -6.20
CA ASP A 145 8.91 5.37 -7.53
C ASP A 145 10.01 4.45 -8.11
N PHE A 146 10.26 3.28 -7.50
CA PHE A 146 11.29 2.34 -7.94
C PHE A 146 10.84 0.90 -7.71
N ASP A 147 10.59 0.15 -8.78
CA ASP A 147 10.38 -1.30 -8.72
C ASP A 147 11.73 -2.02 -8.67
N LEU A 148 12.16 -2.42 -7.46
CA LEU A 148 13.46 -3.05 -7.32
C LEU A 148 13.50 -4.44 -7.97
N LEU A 149 12.43 -5.22 -7.85
CA LEU A 149 12.39 -6.56 -8.45
C LEU A 149 12.28 -6.47 -9.97
N GLY A 150 11.47 -5.53 -10.48
CA GLY A 150 11.36 -5.28 -11.91
C GLY A 150 12.69 -4.81 -12.53
N TYR A 151 13.45 -3.96 -11.82
CA TYR A 151 14.78 -3.57 -12.28
C TYR A 151 15.77 -4.73 -12.33
N LEU A 152 15.73 -5.61 -11.32
CA LEU A 152 16.56 -6.81 -11.30
C LEU A 152 16.17 -7.82 -12.40
N ASP A 153 14.91 -7.81 -12.87
CA ASP A 153 14.46 -8.62 -14.01
C ASP A 153 15.07 -8.17 -15.33
N THR A 154 15.30 -6.87 -15.50
CA THR A 154 15.97 -6.32 -16.69
C THR A 154 17.50 -6.32 -16.58
N HIS A 155 18.03 -6.41 -15.36
CA HIS A 155 19.47 -6.42 -15.04
C HIS A 155 19.85 -7.69 -14.22
N PRO A 156 19.79 -8.89 -14.83
CA PRO A 156 20.03 -10.15 -14.14
C PRO A 156 21.45 -10.26 -13.55
N GLU A 157 22.44 -9.58 -14.13
CA GLU A 157 23.82 -9.52 -13.65
C GLU A 157 23.92 -9.00 -12.22
N LEU A 158 23.01 -8.11 -11.81
CA LEU A 158 22.97 -7.56 -10.45
C LEU A 158 22.50 -8.59 -9.42
N ARG A 159 21.76 -9.61 -9.86
CA ARG A 159 21.38 -10.72 -8.97
C ARG A 159 22.55 -11.64 -8.67
N GLU A 160 23.43 -11.83 -9.66
CA GLU A 160 24.62 -12.66 -9.53
C GLU A 160 25.72 -11.94 -8.74
N SER A 161 25.95 -10.65 -9.02
CA SER A 161 26.94 -9.84 -8.31
C SER A 161 26.49 -9.44 -6.90
N GLY A 162 25.17 -9.43 -6.64
CA GLY A 162 24.60 -8.95 -5.39
C GLY A 162 24.70 -7.42 -5.23
N GLU A 163 24.99 -6.70 -6.30
CA GLU A 163 25.10 -5.25 -6.30
C GLU A 163 23.75 -4.57 -5.96
N ASN A 164 23.83 -3.36 -5.41
CA ASN A 164 22.65 -2.62 -5.02
C ASN A 164 21.97 -2.03 -6.26
N ALA A 165 20.84 -2.62 -6.66
CA ALA A 165 20.03 -2.20 -7.81
C ALA A 165 19.75 -0.70 -7.87
N LEU A 166 19.45 -0.06 -6.73
CA LEU A 166 19.17 1.38 -6.72
C LEU A 166 20.45 2.20 -6.94
N LEU A 167 21.59 1.77 -6.40
CA LEU A 167 22.86 2.48 -6.67
C LEU A 167 23.25 2.34 -8.15
N HIS A 168 23.15 1.12 -8.70
CA HIS A 168 23.40 0.88 -10.13
C HIS A 168 22.49 1.74 -11.03
N ALA A 169 21.19 1.78 -10.75
CA ALA A 169 20.23 2.62 -11.47
C ALA A 169 20.60 4.11 -11.43
N LEU A 170 21.10 4.61 -10.29
CA LEU A 170 21.54 5.99 -10.14
C LEU A 170 22.86 6.29 -10.87
N GLU A 171 23.74 5.30 -10.98
CA GLU A 171 25.01 5.42 -11.70
C GLU A 171 24.79 5.44 -13.22
N VAL A 172 23.92 4.57 -13.73
CA VAL A 172 23.60 4.47 -15.16
C VAL A 172 22.59 5.56 -15.59
N GLY A 173 21.85 6.13 -14.64
CA GLY A 173 20.79 7.10 -14.91
C GLY A 173 19.50 6.46 -15.46
N ASP A 174 19.34 5.16 -15.28
CA ASP A 174 18.19 4.37 -15.75
C ASP A 174 17.36 3.92 -14.55
N ALA A 175 16.26 4.63 -14.27
CA ALA A 175 15.32 4.28 -13.22
C ALA A 175 14.10 3.57 -13.85
N PRO A 176 13.69 2.40 -13.32
CA PRO A 176 12.52 1.69 -13.80
C PRO A 176 11.26 2.53 -13.54
N GLU A 177 10.21 2.27 -14.31
CA GLU A 177 8.91 2.86 -14.02
C GLU A 177 8.40 2.45 -12.63
N PRO A 178 7.64 3.33 -11.94
CA PRO A 178 7.00 2.97 -10.68
C PRO A 178 6.11 1.74 -10.87
N ARG A 179 6.02 0.88 -9.85
CA ARG A 179 5.02 -0.19 -9.84
C ARG A 179 3.64 0.42 -10.07
N SER A 180 2.97 0.01 -11.14
CA SER A 180 1.61 0.44 -11.46
C SER A 180 0.67 0.03 -10.32
N GLY A 181 0.45 0.95 -9.39
CA GLY A 181 -0.41 0.84 -8.22
C GLY A 181 -0.80 2.26 -7.79
N PRO A 182 -1.89 2.44 -7.02
CA PRO A 182 -2.40 3.78 -6.72
C PRO A 182 -1.29 4.60 -6.07
N ALA A 183 -0.93 5.71 -6.72
CA ALA A 183 0.08 6.65 -6.26
C ALA A 183 -0.16 6.97 -4.78
N ALA A 184 0.89 6.87 -3.95
CA ALA A 184 0.79 7.22 -2.55
C ALA A 184 0.27 8.67 -2.44
N PRO A 185 -0.71 8.96 -1.57
CA PRO A 185 -1.14 10.33 -1.37
C PRO A 185 0.04 11.16 -0.85
N ALA A 186 0.23 12.33 -1.48
CA ALA A 186 1.24 13.34 -1.13
C ALA A 186 1.13 13.80 0.33
#